data_AF-A0A1Q7VPV1-F1
#
_entry.id   AF-A0A1Q7VPV1-F1
#
_cell.length_a   1.000
_cell.length_b   1.000
_cell.length_c   1.000
_cell.angle_alpha   90.00
_cell.angle_beta   90.00
_cell.angle_gamma   90.00
#
_symmetry.space_group_name_H-M   'P 1'
#
loop_
_entity.id
_entity.type
_entity.pdbx_description
1 polymer ?
#
loop_
_entity_poly.entity_id
_entity_poly.type
_entity_poly.pdbx_seq_one_letter_code
_entity_poly.pdbx_strand_id
1 'polypeptide(L)'
;MCLFDAPNGAWGLGHVAWAYRWADGTDTWDYGATLQSHNWRRHGSEKQMLHDFATVDEAGRYRSYRCKDTAADDQSAADKTVTAGFAREYYLATDNCLTRSIEVFKAYDGSGGLNRLAGGRFVFPNAYYNYELSGWEAAKAL
;
A
#
# COMPACT_ATOMS: atom_id res chain seq x y z
N MET A 1 -8.56 -3.19 2.67
CA MET A 1 -7.27 -2.74 2.06
C MET A 1 -6.09 -3.43 2.75
N CYS A 2 -4.91 -3.49 2.11
CA CYS A 2 -3.72 -4.11 2.69
C CYS A 2 -2.43 -3.34 2.36
N LEU A 3 -1.50 -3.30 3.31
CA LEU A 3 -0.13 -2.81 3.15
C LEU A 3 0.81 -4.00 3.10
N PHE A 4 1.59 -4.12 2.03
CA PHE A 4 2.59 -5.17 1.83
C PHE A 4 3.96 -4.66 2.23
N ASP A 5 4.75 -5.50 2.88
CA ASP A 5 6.07 -5.18 3.42
C ASP A 5 7.17 -5.98 2.71
N ALA A 6 8.16 -5.26 2.19
CA ALA A 6 9.41 -5.78 1.67
C ALA A 6 10.55 -5.27 2.57
N PRO A 7 10.92 -6.02 3.63
CA PRO A 7 11.74 -5.49 4.70
C PRO A 7 13.19 -5.23 4.30
N ASN A 8 13.67 -5.92 3.26
CA ASN A 8 15.02 -5.74 2.72
C ASN A 8 15.09 -4.63 1.65
N GLY A 9 13.96 -4.01 1.31
CA GLY A 9 13.91 -2.88 0.39
C GLY A 9 14.73 -1.69 0.89
N ALA A 10 15.22 -0.87 -0.03
CA ALA A 10 16.00 0.35 0.28
C ALA A 10 17.14 0.10 1.30
N TRP A 11 17.98 -0.92 1.05
CA TRP A 11 19.09 -1.33 1.93
C TRP A 11 18.67 -1.66 3.37
N GLY A 12 17.48 -2.25 3.54
CA GLY A 12 16.96 -2.66 4.86
C GLY A 12 16.17 -1.58 5.60
N LEU A 13 15.96 -0.40 4.99
CA LEU A 13 15.01 0.60 5.53
C LEU A 13 13.55 0.17 5.30
N GLY A 14 13.34 -0.76 4.37
CA GLY A 14 12.05 -1.29 3.99
C GLY A 14 11.50 -0.65 2.74
N HIS A 15 10.52 -1.33 2.16
CA HIS A 15 9.66 -0.82 1.11
C HIS A 15 8.26 -1.35 1.34
N VAL A 16 7.25 -0.57 0.97
CA VAL A 16 5.86 -0.98 1.10
C VAL A 16 5.06 -0.77 -0.17
N ALA A 17 4.02 -1.59 -0.33
CA ALA A 17 3.08 -1.51 -1.43
C ALA A 17 1.63 -1.55 -0.94
N TRP A 18 0.72 -1.07 -1.77
CA TRP A 18 -0.69 -0.91 -1.42
C TRP A 18 -1.57 -1.90 -2.20
N ALA A 19 -2.68 -2.25 -1.59
CA ALA A 19 -3.81 -2.88 -2.27
C ALA A 19 -5.15 -2.49 -1.64
N TYR A 20 -6.19 -2.38 -2.45
CA TYR A 20 -7.56 -2.17 -2.00
C TYR A 20 -8.55 -2.99 -2.83
N ARG A 21 -9.69 -3.33 -2.22
CA ARG A 21 -10.67 -4.26 -2.79
C ARG A 21 -11.81 -3.50 -3.46
N TRP A 22 -12.35 -4.04 -4.54
CA TRP A 22 -13.59 -3.58 -5.14
C TRP A 22 -14.80 -4.21 -4.44
N ALA A 23 -15.68 -3.36 -3.90
CA ALA A 23 -16.91 -3.76 -3.23
C ALA A 23 -18.08 -3.92 -4.22
N ASP A 24 -17.79 -4.39 -5.43
CA ASP A 24 -18.76 -4.60 -6.52
C ASP A 24 -19.22 -6.07 -6.64
N GLY A 25 -18.83 -6.91 -5.69
CA GLY A 25 -19.15 -8.33 -5.67
C GLY A 25 -18.23 -9.22 -6.53
N THR A 26 -17.22 -8.64 -7.20
CA THR A 26 -16.27 -9.39 -8.03
C THR A 26 -15.08 -9.95 -7.26
N ASP A 27 -14.89 -9.51 -6.00
CA ASP A 27 -13.76 -9.87 -5.14
C ASP A 27 -12.39 -9.58 -5.76
N THR A 28 -12.33 -8.52 -6.55
CA THR A 28 -11.11 -8.06 -7.21
C THR A 28 -10.41 -6.96 -6.40
N TRP A 29 -9.14 -6.78 -6.72
CA TRP A 29 -8.22 -5.88 -6.03
C TRP A 29 -7.47 -5.05 -7.06
N ASP A 30 -7.34 -3.76 -6.77
CA ASP A 30 -6.28 -2.95 -7.35
C ASP A 30 -5.11 -2.90 -6.38
N TYR A 31 -3.92 -3.11 -6.91
CA TYR A 31 -2.70 -3.21 -6.13
C TYR A 31 -1.50 -2.72 -6.92
N GLY A 32 -0.49 -2.25 -6.21
CA GLY A 32 0.65 -1.63 -6.85
C GLY A 32 1.73 -1.17 -5.89
N ALA A 33 2.83 -0.69 -6.46
CA ALA A 33 3.92 -0.11 -5.72
C ALA A 33 4.44 1.16 -6.38
N THR A 34 4.99 2.05 -5.55
CA THR A 34 5.74 3.22 -6.01
C THR A 34 7.21 3.00 -5.74
N LEU A 35 8.00 2.82 -6.78
CA LEU A 35 9.45 2.70 -6.72
C LEU A 35 10.09 4.03 -7.09
N GLN A 36 11.39 4.17 -6.77
CA GLN A 36 12.14 5.38 -7.13
C GLN A 36 12.24 5.59 -8.65
N SER A 37 12.32 4.50 -9.42
CA SER A 37 12.50 4.56 -10.87
C SER A 37 11.19 4.55 -11.66
N HIS A 38 10.14 3.96 -11.13
CA HIS A 38 8.85 3.84 -11.79
C HIS A 38 7.73 3.47 -10.80
N ASN A 39 6.48 3.56 -11.25
CA ASN A 39 5.34 3.01 -10.52
C ASN A 39 4.74 1.86 -11.33
N TRP A 40 4.13 0.90 -10.65
CA TRP A 40 3.33 -0.13 -11.30
C TRP A 40 2.02 -0.36 -10.55
N ARG A 41 0.98 -0.73 -11.28
CA ARG A 41 -0.32 -1.13 -10.75
C ARG A 41 -0.89 -2.27 -11.58
N ARG A 42 -1.69 -3.11 -10.93
CA ARG A 42 -2.38 -4.25 -11.53
C ARG A 42 -3.77 -4.38 -10.91
N HIS A 43 -4.61 -5.13 -11.60
CA HIS A 43 -5.96 -5.47 -11.19
C HIS A 43 -6.13 -6.99 -11.26
N GLY A 44 -6.77 -7.60 -10.26
CA GLY A 44 -7.05 -9.03 -10.30
C GLY A 44 -7.64 -9.59 -9.01
N SER A 45 -7.81 -10.91 -8.97
CA SER A 45 -8.22 -11.63 -7.76
C SER A 45 -7.19 -11.51 -6.64
N GLU A 46 -7.62 -11.78 -5.40
CA GLU A 46 -6.70 -11.87 -4.25
C GLU A 46 -5.55 -12.84 -4.52
N LYS A 47 -5.84 -14.01 -5.10
CA LYS A 47 -4.82 -15.00 -5.44
C LYS A 47 -3.76 -14.47 -6.41
N GLN A 48 -4.18 -13.70 -7.43
CA GLN A 48 -3.25 -13.07 -8.37
C GLN A 48 -2.43 -11.98 -7.71
N MET A 49 -3.06 -11.13 -6.89
CA MET A 49 -2.38 -10.10 -6.11
C MET A 49 -1.28 -10.68 -5.22
N LEU A 50 -1.61 -11.70 -4.42
CA LEU A 50 -0.65 -12.34 -3.51
C LEU A 50 0.50 -13.01 -4.28
N HIS A 51 0.19 -13.69 -5.39
CA HIS A 51 1.20 -14.28 -6.26
C HIS A 51 2.15 -13.24 -6.85
N ASP A 52 1.61 -12.12 -7.35
CA ASP A 52 2.42 -11.05 -7.93
C ASP A 52 3.34 -10.42 -6.88
N PHE A 53 2.84 -10.11 -5.68
CA PHE A 53 3.71 -9.62 -4.61
C PHE A 53 4.76 -10.62 -4.15
N ALA A 54 4.45 -11.92 -4.14
CA ALA A 54 5.41 -12.96 -3.78
C ALA A 54 6.54 -13.15 -4.81
N THR A 55 6.32 -12.73 -6.07
CA THR A 55 7.25 -12.97 -7.19
C THR A 55 7.98 -11.72 -7.66
N VAL A 56 7.45 -10.52 -7.43
CA VAL A 56 8.13 -9.26 -7.76
C VAL A 56 9.33 -9.03 -6.83
N ASP A 57 10.51 -8.80 -7.42
CA ASP A 57 11.77 -8.59 -6.68
C ASP A 57 12.31 -7.15 -6.77
N GLU A 58 11.57 -6.24 -7.41
CA GLU A 58 12.01 -4.86 -7.67
C GLU A 58 12.15 -4.01 -6.38
N ALA A 59 11.61 -4.51 -5.27
CA ALA A 59 11.56 -3.84 -3.96
C ALA A 59 12.34 -4.57 -2.85
N GLY A 60 13.15 -5.59 -3.16
CA GLY A 60 13.79 -6.42 -2.15
C GLY A 60 12.90 -7.54 -1.59
N ARG A 61 11.92 -7.96 -2.40
CA ARG A 61 10.89 -9.00 -2.17
C ARG A 61 9.94 -8.73 -1.01
N TYR A 62 8.65 -8.67 -1.32
CA TYR A 62 7.61 -8.63 -0.30
C TYR A 62 7.54 -9.95 0.47
N ARG A 63 7.35 -9.87 1.78
CA ARG A 63 7.37 -11.04 2.69
C ARG A 63 6.10 -11.18 3.51
N SER A 64 5.44 -10.07 3.80
CA SER A 64 4.23 -10.10 4.61
C SER A 64 3.31 -8.95 4.24
N TYR A 65 2.07 -9.02 4.71
CA TYR A 65 1.11 -7.95 4.57
C TYR A 65 0.19 -7.86 5.79
N ARG A 66 -0.38 -6.69 6.01
CA ARG A 66 -1.40 -6.42 7.03
C ARG A 66 -2.59 -5.75 6.35
N CYS A 67 -3.79 -6.19 6.71
CA CYS A 67 -5.02 -5.65 6.16
C CYS A 67 -5.85 -4.90 7.20
N LYS A 68 -6.75 -4.08 6.70
CA LYS A 68 -7.77 -3.39 7.48
C LYS A 68 -9.03 -3.21 6.65
N ASP A 69 -10.16 -3.52 7.26
CA ASP A 69 -11.47 -3.19 6.73
C ASP A 69 -11.85 -1.75 7.04
N THR A 70 -12.59 -1.13 6.12
CA THR A 70 -13.19 0.19 6.33
C THR A 70 -14.68 0.04 6.61
N ALA A 71 -15.29 1.08 7.19
CA ALA A 71 -16.74 1.13 7.30
C ALA A 71 -17.43 1.54 5.98
N ALA A 72 -16.69 2.19 5.07
CA ALA A 72 -17.16 2.57 3.75
C ALA A 72 -15.97 2.68 2.79
N ASP A 73 -16.01 1.94 1.70
CA ASP A 73 -14.97 1.94 0.68
C ASP A 73 -15.28 3.00 -0.40
N ASP A 74 -14.26 3.75 -0.84
CA ASP A 74 -14.30 4.68 -1.97
C ASP A 74 -13.20 4.33 -2.99
N GLN A 75 -13.50 3.32 -3.82
CA GLN A 75 -12.60 2.86 -4.87
C GLN A 75 -12.26 3.98 -5.87
N SER A 76 -13.21 4.88 -6.15
CA SER A 76 -13.00 5.97 -7.14
C SER A 76 -12.01 7.01 -6.62
N ALA A 77 -12.10 7.39 -5.35
CA ALA A 77 -11.14 8.29 -4.71
C ALA A 77 -9.75 7.65 -4.62
N ALA A 78 -9.68 6.34 -4.32
CA ALA A 78 -8.44 5.59 -4.32
C ALA A 78 -7.77 5.58 -5.71
N ASP A 79 -8.50 5.21 -6.78
CA ASP A 79 -7.96 5.17 -8.15
C ASP A 79 -7.48 6.55 -8.63
N LYS A 80 -8.24 7.62 -8.34
CA LYS A 80 -7.81 9.00 -8.63
C LYS A 80 -6.51 9.34 -7.91
N THR A 81 -6.36 8.90 -6.66
CA THR A 81 -5.17 9.15 -5.85
C THR A 81 -3.97 8.37 -6.37
N VAL A 82 -4.14 7.11 -6.77
CA VAL A 82 -3.11 6.31 -7.46
C VAL A 82 -2.67 7.01 -8.75
N THR A 83 -3.63 7.40 -9.59
CA THR A 83 -3.37 8.05 -10.89
C THR A 83 -2.62 9.37 -10.70
N ALA A 84 -3.06 10.21 -9.76
CA ALA A 84 -2.37 11.45 -9.42
C ALA A 84 -0.95 11.20 -8.90
N GLY A 85 -0.77 10.19 -8.04
CA GLY A 85 0.54 9.79 -7.52
C GLY A 85 1.52 9.39 -8.62
N PHE A 86 1.05 8.72 -9.68
CA PHE A 86 1.91 8.27 -10.79
C PHE A 86 2.52 9.44 -11.57
N ALA A 87 1.87 10.60 -11.59
CA ALA A 87 2.36 11.81 -12.25
C ALA A 87 3.37 12.61 -11.40
N ARG A 88 3.54 12.28 -10.11
CA ARG A 88 4.43 13.01 -9.19
C ARG A 88 5.82 12.39 -9.15
N GLU A 89 6.85 13.23 -9.04
CA GLU A 89 8.23 12.82 -8.81
C GLU A 89 8.43 12.13 -7.44
N TYR A 90 9.35 11.17 -7.39
CA TYR A 90 9.66 10.45 -6.16
C TYR A 90 10.62 11.24 -5.27
N TYR A 91 10.23 11.47 -4.01
CA TYR A 91 11.05 12.10 -2.99
C TYR A 91 11.19 11.18 -1.77
N LEU A 92 12.40 10.67 -1.54
CA LEU A 92 12.69 9.65 -0.53
C LEU A 92 12.12 9.96 0.86
N ALA A 93 12.13 11.22 1.30
CA ALA A 93 11.70 11.59 2.64
C ALA A 93 10.22 12.02 2.74
N THR A 94 9.59 12.43 1.65
CA THR A 94 8.31 13.18 1.70
C THR A 94 7.26 12.76 0.69
N ASP A 95 7.64 12.09 -0.40
CA ASP A 95 6.72 11.56 -1.41
C ASP A 95 7.27 10.25 -1.98
N ASN A 96 7.07 9.16 -1.25
CA ASN A 96 7.70 7.86 -1.48
C ASN A 96 6.68 6.71 -1.46
N CYS A 97 7.15 5.47 -1.49
CA CYS A 97 6.31 4.27 -1.40
C CYS A 97 5.33 4.28 -0.22
N LEU A 98 5.78 4.72 0.95
CA LEU A 98 4.99 4.74 2.18
C LEU A 98 3.96 5.86 2.16
N THR A 99 4.36 7.11 1.91
CA THR A 99 3.44 8.25 1.93
C THR A 99 2.35 8.08 0.89
N ARG A 100 2.68 7.57 -0.31
CA ARG A 100 1.69 7.32 -1.37
C ARG A 100 0.73 6.19 -1.03
N SER A 101 1.23 5.10 -0.45
CA SER A 101 0.34 4.01 0.01
C SER A 101 -0.65 4.51 1.06
N ILE A 102 -0.20 5.36 1.99
CA ILE A 102 -1.06 5.96 3.02
C ILE A 102 -2.09 6.91 2.41
N GLU A 103 -1.70 7.73 1.42
CA GLU A 103 -2.64 8.60 0.70
C GLU A 103 -3.74 7.79 0.02
N VAL A 104 -3.39 6.67 -0.64
CA VAL A 104 -4.37 5.75 -1.24
C VAL A 104 -5.32 5.19 -0.19
N PHE A 105 -4.81 4.76 0.97
CA PHE A 105 -5.64 4.22 2.05
C PHE A 105 -6.59 5.24 2.66
N LYS A 106 -6.12 6.48 2.84
CA LYS A 106 -6.98 7.57 3.33
C LYS A 106 -8.06 7.93 2.33
N ALA A 107 -7.74 7.91 1.03
CA ALA A 107 -8.71 8.14 -0.03
C ALA A 107 -9.72 6.98 -0.14
N TYR A 108 -9.26 5.74 0.01
CA TYR A 108 -10.10 4.55 -0.03
C TYR A 108 -11.07 4.46 1.14
N ASP A 109 -10.69 4.93 2.33
CA ASP A 109 -11.58 4.97 3.49
C ASP A 109 -12.57 6.14 3.40
N GLY A 110 -13.67 5.93 2.67
CA GLY A 110 -14.77 6.88 2.52
C GLY A 110 -15.48 7.24 3.82
N SER A 111 -15.26 6.47 4.90
CA SER A 111 -15.77 6.80 6.24
C SER A 111 -14.87 7.78 7.01
N GLY A 112 -13.63 7.98 6.56
CA GLY A 112 -12.64 8.84 7.20
C GLY A 112 -12.04 8.28 8.48
N GLY A 113 -12.23 6.99 8.79
CA GLY A 113 -11.64 6.31 9.95
C GLY A 113 -10.10 6.35 9.97
N LEU A 114 -9.45 6.48 8.80
CA LEU A 114 -8.01 6.58 8.62
C LEU A 114 -7.48 8.01 8.58
N ASN A 115 -8.30 9.04 8.78
CA ASN A 115 -7.84 10.43 8.79
C ASN A 115 -6.73 10.70 9.82
N ARG A 116 -6.73 9.96 10.93
CA ARG A 116 -5.72 10.05 11.99
C ARG A 116 -4.50 9.15 11.78
N LEU A 117 -4.49 8.33 10.74
CA LEU A 117 -3.34 7.50 10.40
C LEU A 117 -2.13 8.40 10.09
N ALA A 118 -0.97 8.10 10.66
CA ALA A 118 0.25 8.90 10.45
C ALA A 118 0.61 8.96 8.95
N GLY A 119 1.16 10.08 8.49
CA GLY A 119 1.37 10.33 7.04
C GLY A 119 2.61 9.67 6.43
N GLY A 120 3.49 9.06 7.23
CA GLY A 120 4.70 8.37 6.74
C GLY A 120 5.87 9.27 6.31
N ARG A 121 5.74 10.59 6.37
CA ARG A 121 6.84 11.54 6.06
C ARG A 121 7.96 11.40 7.10
N PHE A 122 9.20 11.31 6.64
CA PHE A 122 10.39 11.10 7.48
C PHE A 122 10.35 9.81 8.32
N VAL A 123 9.52 8.84 7.94
CA VAL A 123 9.43 7.54 8.61
C VAL A 123 9.90 6.45 7.65
N PHE A 124 10.70 5.51 8.15
CA PHE A 124 11.11 4.34 7.36
C PHE A 124 9.95 3.36 7.22
N PRO A 125 9.76 2.73 6.04
CA PRO A 125 8.67 1.78 5.82
C PRO A 125 8.63 0.64 6.85
N ASN A 126 9.79 0.06 7.21
CA ASN A 126 9.87 -0.99 8.24
C ASN A 126 9.36 -0.50 9.60
N ALA A 127 9.74 0.71 10.01
CA ALA A 127 9.29 1.26 11.28
C ALA A 127 7.77 1.51 11.25
N TYR A 128 7.26 2.08 10.17
CA TYR A 128 5.83 2.34 10.02
C TYR A 128 4.99 1.05 10.09
N TYR A 129 5.39 0.04 9.31
CA TYR A 129 4.67 -1.24 9.24
C TYR A 129 4.60 -1.96 10.60
N ASN A 130 5.67 -1.87 11.39
CA ASN A 130 5.76 -2.52 12.69
C ASN A 130 5.02 -1.76 13.80
N TYR A 131 4.99 -0.42 13.77
CA TYR A 131 4.58 0.38 14.93
C TYR A 131 3.34 1.26 14.71
N GLU A 132 3.01 1.65 13.48
CA GLU A 132 1.97 2.67 13.21
C GLU A 132 0.63 2.08 12.76
N LEU A 133 0.58 0.78 12.44
CA LEU A 133 -0.63 0.10 11.97
C LEU A 133 -1.50 -0.43 13.12
N SER A 134 -1.79 0.40 14.12
CA SER A 134 -2.69 0.02 15.21
C SER A 134 -4.12 -0.22 14.69
N GLY A 135 -4.77 -1.29 15.14
CA GLY A 135 -6.11 -1.68 14.69
C GLY A 135 -6.16 -2.23 13.25
N TRP A 136 -5.01 -2.60 12.68
CA TRP A 136 -4.89 -3.46 11.51
C TRP A 136 -4.71 -4.90 11.97
N GLU A 137 -5.07 -5.84 11.11
CA GLU A 137 -4.84 -7.27 11.35
C GLU A 137 -3.37 -7.59 11.63
N ALA A 138 -3.13 -8.75 12.24
CA ALA A 138 -1.78 -9.29 12.39
C ALA A 138 -1.12 -9.53 11.02
N ALA A 139 0.21 -9.48 10.97
CA ALA A 139 0.96 -9.73 9.75
C ALA A 139 0.72 -11.17 9.25
N LYS A 140 0.41 -11.27 7.96
CA LYS A 140 0.25 -12.53 7.23
C LYS A 140 1.44 -12.71 6.30
N ALA A 141 1.99 -13.92 6.24
CA ALA A 141 3.06 -14.24 5.30
C ALA A 141 2.54 -14.30 3.86
N LEU A 142 3.42 -13.98 2.90
CA LEU A 142 3.23 -14.24 1.47
C LEU A 142 3.73 -15.63 1.08
#